data_AF-A0A9P1GBU0-F1
#
_entry.id   AF-A0A9P1GBU0-F1
#
_cell.length_a   1.000
_cell.length_b   1.000
_cell.length_c   1.000
_cell.angle_alpha   90.00
_cell.angle_beta   90.00
_cell.angle_gamma   90.00
#
_symmetry.space_group_name_H-M   'P 1'
#
loop_
_entity.id
_entity.type
_entity.pdbx_description
1 polymer ?
#
loop_
_entity_poly.entity_id
_entity_poly.type
_entity_poly.pdbx_seq_one_letter_code
_entity_poly.pdbx_strand_id
1 'polypeptide(L)'
;DIAVGVAKLKEQMANPMFVTKGGVGYGVDETQKVEDDGKGWVWLAAEMSPGGLAVELFKSVPYGKRAILVAKQSNVDELFQKVNWDTALANIEVTFGGPQAPRRPRGMKPSKVVAFDSPIFGNWMRLVI
;
A
#
# COMPACT_ATOMS: atom_id res chain seq x y z
N ASP A 1 -7.56 -10.74 -21.65
CA ASP A 1 -8.60 -9.70 -21.68
C ASP A 1 -8.46 -8.84 -20.43
N ILE A 2 -8.24 -7.54 -20.59
CA ILE A 2 -8.00 -6.60 -19.47
C ILE A 2 -9.27 -6.37 -18.66
N ALA A 3 -10.43 -6.29 -19.31
CA ALA A 3 -11.71 -6.06 -18.64
C ALA A 3 -12.05 -7.22 -17.69
N VAL A 4 -11.78 -8.46 -18.14
CA VAL A 4 -11.91 -9.66 -17.28
C VAL A 4 -10.95 -9.61 -16.09
N GLY A 5 -9.72 -9.12 -16.29
CA GLY A 5 -8.75 -8.95 -15.20
C GLY A 5 -9.18 -7.94 -14.15
N VAL A 6 -9.69 -6.79 -14.59
CA VAL A 6 -10.20 -5.73 -13.70
C VAL A 6 -11.44 -6.19 -12.93
N ALA A 7 -12.37 -6.89 -13.57
CA ALA A 7 -13.55 -7.45 -12.90
C ALA A 7 -13.16 -8.44 -11.80
N LYS A 8 -12.21 -9.35 -12.08
CA LYS A 8 -11.69 -10.29 -11.07
C LYS A 8 -10.98 -9.58 -9.92
N LEU A 9 -10.23 -8.51 -10.20
CA LEU A 9 -9.60 -7.72 -9.15
C LEU A 9 -10.62 -7.04 -8.25
N LYS A 10 -11.69 -6.47 -8.81
CA LYS A 10 -12.81 -5.91 -8.04
C LYS A 10 -13.46 -6.94 -7.13
N GLU A 11 -13.75 -8.13 -7.66
CA GLU A 11 -14.33 -9.24 -6.89
C GLU A 11 -13.41 -9.64 -5.73
N GLN A 12 -12.12 -9.77 -5.98
CA GLN A 12 -11.14 -10.09 -4.94
C GLN A 12 -10.96 -8.96 -3.91
N MET A 13 -11.08 -7.70 -4.29
CA MET A 13 -11.05 -6.60 -3.32
C MET A 13 -12.33 -6.57 -2.46
N ALA A 14 -13.49 -6.88 -3.05
CA ALA A 14 -14.74 -6.95 -2.28
C ALA A 14 -14.79 -8.17 -1.35
N ASN A 15 -14.30 -9.32 -1.82
CA ASN A 15 -14.28 -10.57 -1.09
C ASN A 15 -12.92 -11.28 -1.23
N PRO A 16 -11.89 -10.84 -0.48
CA PRO A 16 -10.55 -11.36 -0.63
C PRO A 16 -10.45 -12.80 -0.14
N MET A 17 -10.05 -13.70 -1.04
CA MET A 17 -9.80 -15.10 -0.69
C MET A 17 -8.50 -15.31 0.08
N PHE A 18 -7.50 -14.46 -0.17
CA PHE A 18 -6.19 -14.50 0.47
C PHE A 18 -5.86 -13.10 1.00
N VAL A 19 -5.80 -12.98 2.33
CA VAL A 19 -5.48 -11.75 3.03
C VAL A 19 -4.14 -11.92 3.75
N THR A 20 -3.20 -11.03 3.48
CA THR A 20 -1.90 -11.00 4.18
C THR A 20 -2.03 -10.20 5.48
N LYS A 21 -1.37 -10.65 6.55
CA LYS A 21 -1.36 -9.98 7.86
C LYS A 21 -0.58 -8.65 7.82
N GLY A 22 -1.07 -7.65 8.53
CA GLY A 22 -0.49 -6.29 8.61
C GLY A 22 -0.83 -5.57 9.93
N GLY A 23 -0.82 -4.23 9.94
CA GLY A 23 -1.47 -3.42 10.98
C GLY A 23 -0.64 -2.89 12.16
N VAL A 24 0.60 -3.34 12.37
CA VAL A 24 1.34 -3.03 13.63
C VAL A 24 2.56 -2.10 13.52
N GLY A 25 2.84 -1.52 12.35
CA GLY A 25 3.93 -0.56 12.17
C GLY A 25 5.22 -1.17 11.60
N TYR A 26 6.23 -0.33 11.36
CA TYR A 26 7.47 -0.74 10.68
C TYR A 26 8.42 -1.46 11.64
N GLY A 27 8.91 -2.64 11.26
CA GLY A 27 9.90 -3.41 12.04
C GLY A 27 9.35 -4.15 13.25
N VAL A 28 8.02 -4.35 13.31
CA VAL A 28 7.35 -5.08 14.40
C VAL A 28 7.26 -6.58 14.08
N ASP A 29 7.33 -7.40 15.13
CA ASP A 29 7.26 -8.86 15.06
C ASP A 29 6.00 -9.35 14.31
N GLU A 30 6.15 -10.40 13.48
CA GLU A 30 5.09 -11.05 12.71
C GLU A 30 3.93 -11.51 13.60
N THR A 31 4.21 -11.87 14.86
CA THR A 31 3.21 -12.33 15.84
C THR A 31 2.16 -11.28 16.20
N GLN A 32 2.47 -10.00 16.01
CA GLN A 32 1.56 -8.90 16.32
C GLN A 32 0.72 -8.47 15.12
N LYS A 33 1.01 -8.98 13.92
CA LYS A 33 0.24 -8.64 12.72
C LYS A 33 -1.13 -9.30 12.73
N VAL A 34 -2.12 -8.55 12.28
CA VAL A 34 -3.53 -8.98 12.21
C VAL A 34 -4.00 -9.10 10.76
N GLU A 35 -4.86 -10.07 10.51
CA GLU A 35 -5.48 -10.26 9.18
C GLU A 35 -6.45 -9.12 8.87
N ASP A 36 -7.23 -8.72 9.88
CA ASP A 36 -8.25 -7.67 9.79
C ASP A 36 -8.11 -6.75 11.01
N ASP A 37 -8.04 -5.44 10.76
CA ASP A 37 -8.00 -4.43 11.83
C ASP A 37 -9.40 -3.92 12.23
N GLY A 38 -10.46 -4.49 11.64
CA GLY A 38 -11.85 -4.19 11.93
C GLY A 38 -12.34 -2.87 11.33
N LYS A 39 -11.51 -2.14 10.56
CA LYS A 39 -11.88 -0.83 10.01
C LYS A 39 -12.63 -0.92 8.66
N GLY A 40 -12.75 -2.11 8.11
CA GLY A 40 -13.48 -2.39 6.86
C GLY A 40 -12.81 -1.82 5.60
N TRP A 41 -11.49 -1.65 5.63
CA TRP A 41 -10.69 -1.26 4.47
C TRP A 41 -10.11 -2.50 3.80
N VAL A 42 -9.98 -2.44 2.49
CA VAL A 42 -9.20 -3.39 1.70
C VAL A 42 -8.10 -2.63 0.97
N TRP A 43 -6.88 -3.17 1.04
CA TRP A 43 -5.69 -2.58 0.45
C TRP A 43 -5.11 -3.54 -0.59
N LEU A 44 -4.72 -3.00 -1.74
CA LEU A 44 -3.87 -3.69 -2.69
C LEU A 44 -2.47 -3.11 -2.55
N ALA A 45 -1.48 -3.92 -2.17
CA ALA A 45 -0.12 -3.44 -1.98
C ALA A 45 0.90 -4.24 -2.79
N ALA A 46 1.90 -3.55 -3.33
CA ALA A 46 3.06 -4.14 -3.98
C ALA A 46 4.18 -4.42 -2.98
N GLU A 47 4.86 -5.55 -3.21
CA GLU A 47 6.02 -6.01 -2.47
C GLU A 47 7.08 -6.54 -3.45
N MET A 48 8.34 -6.15 -3.22
CA MET A 48 9.46 -6.61 -4.03
C MET A 48 10.10 -7.81 -3.33
N SER A 49 9.71 -9.00 -3.76
CA SER A 49 10.27 -10.26 -3.31
C SER A 49 11.47 -10.66 -4.18
N PRO A 50 12.35 -11.58 -3.72
CA PRO A 50 13.44 -12.14 -4.54
C PRO A 50 12.98 -12.76 -5.87
N GLY A 51 11.69 -13.09 -6.01
CA GLY A 51 11.06 -13.58 -7.25
C GLY A 51 10.42 -12.51 -8.15
N GLY A 52 10.56 -11.22 -7.82
CA GLY A 52 9.97 -10.10 -8.55
C GLY A 52 8.83 -9.41 -7.79
N LEU A 53 8.05 -8.61 -8.52
CA LEU A 53 6.92 -7.87 -7.97
C LEU A 53 5.77 -8.83 -7.63
N ALA A 54 5.41 -8.90 -6.35
CA ALA A 54 4.18 -9.49 -5.89
C ALA A 54 3.17 -8.39 -5.56
N VAL A 55 1.88 -8.69 -5.75
CA VAL A 55 0.78 -7.84 -5.31
C VAL A 55 -0.11 -8.65 -4.38
N GLU A 56 -0.42 -8.10 -3.23
CA GLU A 56 -1.16 -8.78 -2.16
C GLU A 56 -2.31 -7.93 -1.64
N LEU A 57 -3.32 -8.59 -1.09
CA LEU A 57 -4.49 -7.96 -0.47
C LEU A 57 -4.36 -7.95 1.05
N PHE A 58 -4.75 -6.85 1.67
CA PHE A 58 -4.74 -6.69 3.12
C PHE A 58 -6.08 -6.12 3.60
N LYS A 59 -6.56 -6.57 4.77
CA LYS A 59 -7.66 -5.90 5.49
C LYS A 59 -7.16 -5.04 6.66
N SER A 60 -5.87 -5.09 6.94
CA SER A 60 -5.17 -4.21 7.87
C SER A 60 -4.13 -3.38 7.13
N VAL A 61 -3.63 -2.30 7.75
CA VAL A 61 -2.70 -1.38 7.08
C VAL A 61 -1.40 -2.12 6.68
N PRO A 62 -0.98 -2.11 5.40
CA PRO A 62 0.18 -2.86 4.90
C PRO A 62 1.50 -2.13 5.19
N TYR A 63 1.84 -1.93 6.47
CA TYR A 63 3.06 -1.24 6.87
C TYR A 63 4.33 -1.90 6.28
N GLY A 64 5.22 -1.06 5.76
CA GLY A 64 6.46 -1.52 5.11
C GLY A 64 6.28 -1.99 3.67
N LYS A 65 5.05 -2.11 3.16
CA LYS A 65 4.73 -2.40 1.77
C LYS A 65 4.15 -1.17 1.07
N ARG A 66 4.10 -1.18 -0.26
CA ARG A 66 3.61 -0.03 -1.02
C ARG A 66 2.14 -0.19 -1.38
N ALA A 67 1.26 0.56 -0.74
CA ALA A 67 -0.14 0.60 -1.12
C ALA A 67 -0.29 1.18 -2.55
N ILE A 68 -1.01 0.45 -3.40
CA ILE A 68 -1.36 0.84 -4.77
C ILE A 68 -2.79 1.38 -4.77
N LEU A 69 -3.73 0.62 -4.18
CA LEU A 69 -5.14 0.95 -4.10
C LEU A 69 -5.66 0.74 -2.67
N VAL A 70 -6.64 1.53 -2.27
CA VAL A 70 -7.38 1.36 -1.01
C VAL A 70 -8.86 1.64 -1.26
N ALA A 71 -9.73 0.77 -0.75
CA ALA A 71 -11.18 0.96 -0.83
C ALA A 71 -11.86 0.55 0.47
N LYS A 72 -13.05 1.10 0.72
CA LYS A 72 -13.99 0.47 1.66
C LYS A 72 -14.46 -0.84 1.06
N GLN A 73 -14.40 -1.93 1.83
CA GLN A 73 -14.79 -3.26 1.35
C GLN A 73 -16.26 -3.28 0.87
N SER A 74 -17.12 -2.48 1.50
CA SER A 74 -18.53 -2.33 1.12
C SER A 74 -18.77 -1.45 -0.13
N ASN A 75 -17.73 -0.82 -0.69
CA ASN A 75 -17.87 0.15 -1.77
C ASN A 75 -16.62 0.18 -2.67
N VAL A 76 -16.23 -0.98 -3.17
CA VAL A 76 -15.07 -1.14 -4.07
C VAL A 76 -15.36 -0.50 -5.44
N ASP A 77 -16.61 -0.48 -5.89
CA ASP A 77 -16.94 0.08 -7.21
C ASP A 77 -16.62 1.57 -7.34
N GLU A 78 -16.84 2.35 -6.28
CA GLU A 78 -16.51 3.78 -6.29
C GLU A 78 -15.01 4.02 -6.52
N LEU A 79 -14.13 3.21 -5.93
CA LEU A 79 -12.69 3.30 -6.18
C LEU A 79 -12.40 3.16 -7.67
N PHE A 80 -12.88 2.10 -8.32
CA PHE A 80 -12.55 1.84 -9.73
C PHE A 80 -13.17 2.85 -10.71
N GLN A 81 -14.20 3.58 -10.29
CA GLN A 81 -14.77 4.67 -11.08
C GLN A 81 -13.93 5.96 -11.00
N LYS A 82 -13.27 6.20 -9.87
CA LYS A 82 -12.57 7.46 -9.57
C LYS A 82 -11.04 7.36 -9.53
N VAL A 83 -10.52 6.14 -9.52
CA VAL A 83 -9.09 5.88 -9.34
C VAL A 83 -8.26 6.59 -10.40
N ASN A 84 -7.19 7.24 -9.94
CA ASN A 84 -6.14 7.75 -10.80
C ASN A 84 -5.14 6.62 -11.10
N TRP A 85 -5.28 6.03 -12.28
CA TRP A 85 -4.43 4.92 -12.73
C TRP A 85 -2.96 5.31 -12.93
N ASP A 86 -2.67 6.57 -13.27
CA ASP A 86 -1.29 7.06 -13.40
C ASP A 86 -0.58 7.05 -12.04
N THR A 87 -1.30 7.40 -10.97
CA THR A 87 -0.76 7.34 -9.60
C THR A 87 -0.55 5.90 -9.14
N ALA A 88 -1.48 5.00 -9.47
CA ALA A 88 -1.33 3.57 -9.18
C ALA A 88 -0.10 2.99 -9.90
N LEU A 89 0.11 3.35 -11.17
CA LEU A 89 1.28 2.95 -11.94
C LEU A 89 2.57 3.52 -11.35
N ALA A 90 2.61 4.81 -11.02
CA ALA A 90 3.77 5.45 -10.40
C ALA A 90 4.17 4.76 -9.07
N ASN A 91 3.19 4.34 -8.25
CA ASN A 91 3.44 3.58 -7.03
C ASN A 91 4.08 2.22 -7.31
N ILE A 92 3.71 1.56 -8.40
CA ILE A 92 4.34 0.32 -8.85
C ILE A 92 5.78 0.58 -9.30
N GLU A 93 6.02 1.61 -10.12
CA GLU A 93 7.35 1.96 -10.63
C GLU A 93 8.36 2.33 -9.53
N VAL A 94 7.93 3.04 -8.49
CA VAL A 94 8.79 3.31 -7.32
C VAL A 94 9.15 1.99 -6.61
N THR A 95 8.28 0.97 -6.65
CA THR A 95 8.58 -0.36 -6.11
C THR A 95 9.63 -1.09 -6.90
N PHE A 96 9.70 -0.86 -8.22
CA PHE A 96 10.79 -1.31 -9.08
C PHE A 96 12.12 -0.56 -8.90
N GLY A 97 12.20 0.41 -7.98
CA GLY A 97 13.41 1.19 -7.74
C GLY A 97 13.56 2.40 -8.67
N GLY A 98 12.43 2.96 -9.14
CA GLY A 98 12.35 4.26 -9.84
C GLY A 98 13.14 5.38 -9.15
N PRO A 99 13.28 6.57 -9.78
CA PRO A 99 14.28 7.58 -9.42
C PRO A 99 14.39 7.79 -7.91
N GLN A 100 15.48 7.28 -7.34
CA GLN A 100 15.73 7.32 -5.92
C GLN A 100 15.96 8.79 -5.53
N ALA A 101 15.24 9.27 -4.51
CA ALA A 101 15.69 10.45 -3.79
C ALA A 101 17.17 10.23 -3.43
N PRO A 102 18.06 11.20 -3.70
CA PRO A 102 19.49 10.97 -3.59
C PRO A 102 19.83 10.45 -2.21
N ARG A 103 20.53 9.30 -2.18
CA ARG A 103 21.03 8.70 -0.95
C ARG A 103 21.87 9.75 -0.21
N ARG A 104 21.50 10.09 1.03
CA ARG A 104 22.33 10.97 1.85
C ARG A 104 23.71 10.32 2.01
N PRO A 105 24.82 11.01 1.70
CA PRO A 105 26.14 10.45 1.84
C PRO A 105 26.41 10.02 3.29
N ARG A 106 27.05 8.87 3.43
CA ARG A 106 27.38 8.25 4.72
C ARG A 106 28.34 9.19 5.47
N GLY A 107 27.88 9.84 6.54
CA GLY A 107 28.70 10.74 7.35
C GLY A 107 28.02 12.02 7.85
N MET A 108 26.78 12.30 7.45
CA MET A 108 26.05 13.45 7.99
C MET A 108 25.63 13.17 9.45
N LYS A 109 26.19 13.91 10.41
CA LYS A 109 25.80 13.83 11.82
C LYS A 109 24.30 14.11 11.95
N PRO A 110 23.57 13.43 12.85
CA PRO A 110 22.16 13.70 13.06
C PRO A 110 22.03 15.12 13.60
N SER A 111 21.61 16.07 12.75
CA SER A 111 20.94 17.26 13.24
C SER A 111 19.69 16.77 13.98
N LYS A 112 19.45 17.35 15.17
CA LYS A 112 18.38 17.01 16.11
C LYS A 112 17.21 16.35 15.38
N VAL A 113 16.89 15.12 15.78
CA VAL A 113 15.68 14.41 15.35
C VAL A 113 14.50 15.28 15.76
N VAL A 114 14.11 16.21 14.89
CA VAL A 114 12.76 16.69 14.81
C VAL A 114 12.01 15.43 14.40
N ALA A 115 11.23 14.88 15.33
CA ALA A 115 10.31 13.81 15.03
C ALA A 115 9.65 14.17 13.70
N PHE A 116 9.91 13.36 12.67
CA PHE A 116 9.27 13.51 11.38
C PHE A 116 7.87 12.98 11.60
N ASP A 117 7.06 13.78 12.30
CA ASP A 117 5.63 13.59 12.50
C ASP A 117 5.02 13.83 11.13
N SER A 118 5.10 12.79 10.31
CA SER A 118 5.06 12.91 8.86
C SER A 118 3.65 13.24 8.43
N PRO A 119 3.36 14.47 7.94
CA PRO A 119 2.05 14.83 7.38
C PRO A 119 1.75 14.04 6.11
N ILE A 120 2.73 13.26 5.62
CA ILE A 120 2.64 12.40 4.45
C ILE A 120 1.47 11.41 4.61
N PHE A 121 1.24 10.82 5.79
CA PHE A 121 0.08 9.93 5.97
C PHE A 121 -1.28 10.67 5.89
N GLY A 122 -1.36 11.90 6.42
CA GLY A 122 -2.58 12.71 6.37
C GLY A 122 -2.88 13.30 4.98
N ASN A 123 -1.85 13.65 4.23
CA ASN A 123 -1.99 14.20 2.87
C ASN A 123 -2.16 13.10 1.81
N TRP A 124 -1.61 11.90 2.02
CA TRP A 124 -1.81 10.76 1.11
C TRP A 124 -3.24 10.22 1.14
N MET A 125 -3.91 10.27 2.30
CA MET A 125 -5.33 9.92 2.39
C MET A 125 -6.22 10.90 1.63
N ARG A 126 -5.73 12.10 1.29
CA ARG A 126 -6.45 13.12 0.51
C ARG A 126 -6.21 13.03 -1.00
N LEU A 127 -5.27 12.19 -1.44
CA LEU A 127 -4.89 12.04 -2.85
C LEU A 127 -5.51 10.79 -3.50
N VAL A 128 -6.18 9.93 -2.72
CA VAL A 128 -6.75 8.64 -3.16
C VAL A 128 -8.27 8.58 -2.98
N ILE A 129 -8.91 9.67 -2.53
CA ILE A 129 -10.38 9.85 -2.48
C ILE A 129 -10.79 11.14 -3.18
#